data_AF-A0A1V3XV07-F1
#
_entry.id   AF-A0A1V3XV07-F1
#
_cell.length_a   1.000
_cell.length_b   1.000
_cell.length_c   1.000
_cell.angle_alpha   90.00
_cell.angle_beta   90.00
_cell.angle_gamma   90.00
#
_symmetry.space_group_name_H-M   'P 1'
#
loop_
_entity.id
_entity.type
_entity.pdbx_description
1 polymer ?
#
loop_
_entity_poly.entity_id
_entity_poly.type
_entity_poly.pdbx_seq_one_letter_code
_entity_poly.pdbx_strand_id
1 'polypeptide(L)'
;MDFATQQGVGFIPWFPLASGPLAAPDGPLRQIAAEHRATPSQLALAWLLKRSPAMLPIPGTSSVAHLEENVAAAEIELSDDEFELLAAIGEQNA
;
A
#
# COMPACT_ATOMS: atom_id res chain seq x y z
N MET A 1 11.01 -3.98 -9.95
CA MET A 1 11.50 -3.59 -8.61
C MET A 1 12.92 -4.08 -8.35
N ASP A 2 13.25 -5.32 -8.70
CA ASP A 2 14.54 -5.93 -8.37
C ASP A 2 15.73 -5.15 -8.95
N PHE A 3 15.65 -4.69 -10.20
CA PHE A 3 16.67 -3.84 -10.80
C PHE A 3 16.89 -2.55 -10.02
N ALA A 4 15.82 -1.81 -9.71
CA ALA A 4 15.89 -0.56 -8.95
C ALA A 4 16.52 -0.78 -7.57
N THR A 5 16.14 -1.86 -6.89
CA THR A 5 16.70 -2.27 -5.58
C THR A 5 18.19 -2.57 -5.69
N GLN A 6 18.60 -3.39 -6.66
CA GLN A 6 20.00 -3.78 -6.86
C GLN A 6 20.90 -2.58 -7.23
N GLN A 7 20.35 -1.59 -7.93
CA GLN A 7 21.09 -0.40 -8.36
C GLN A 7 21.01 0.76 -7.35
N GLY A 8 20.29 0.60 -6.24
CA GLY A 8 20.09 1.69 -5.27
C GLY A 8 19.31 2.89 -5.84
N VAL A 9 18.43 2.64 -6.82
CA VAL A 9 17.61 3.66 -7.48
C VAL A 9 16.23 3.68 -6.85
N GLY A 10 15.80 4.83 -6.33
CA GLY A 10 14.44 5.02 -5.84
C GLY A 10 13.41 4.86 -6.95
N PHE A 11 12.33 4.14 -6.67
CA PHE A 11 11.21 3.91 -7.57
C PHE A 11 9.95 4.61 -7.03
N ILE A 12 9.45 5.57 -7.79
CA ILE A 12 8.23 6.32 -7.48
C ILE A 12 7.10 5.77 -8.36
N PRO A 13 6.16 4.97 -7.80
CA PRO A 13 5.02 4.47 -8.57
C PRO A 13 4.08 5.61 -8.95
N TRP A 14 3.68 5.64 -10.22
CA TRP A 14 2.59 6.52 -10.66
C TRP A 14 1.25 6.00 -10.15
N PHE A 15 0.42 6.87 -9.58
CA PHE A 15 -0.93 6.57 -9.10
C PHE A 15 -1.01 5.35 -8.14
N PRO A 16 -0.25 5.34 -7.03
CA PRO A 16 -0.02 4.14 -6.20
C PRO A 16 -1.28 3.57 -5.54
N LEU A 17 -2.27 4.41 -5.26
CA LEU A 17 -3.48 4.02 -4.54
C LEU A 17 -4.70 3.89 -5.46
N ALA A 18 -4.48 3.86 -6.77
CA ALA A 18 -5.48 3.78 -7.84
C ALA A 18 -6.92 3.84 -7.31
N SER A 19 -7.49 5.05 -7.20
CA SER A 19 -8.73 5.42 -6.48
C SER A 19 -9.99 4.65 -6.90
N GLY A 20 -9.93 3.34 -6.83
CA GLY A 20 -10.80 2.38 -7.45
C GLY A 20 -11.20 1.29 -6.45
N PRO A 21 -11.86 0.23 -6.93
CA PRO A 21 -12.60 -0.70 -6.08
C PRO A 21 -11.74 -1.41 -5.02
N LEU A 22 -10.45 -1.58 -5.31
CA LEU A 22 -9.50 -2.27 -4.44
C LEU A 22 -9.36 -1.59 -3.07
N ALA A 23 -9.16 -0.26 -3.04
CA ALA A 23 -8.96 0.51 -1.82
C ALA A 23 -10.25 1.18 -1.29
N ALA A 24 -11.42 0.76 -1.80
CA ALA A 24 -12.70 1.25 -1.29
C ALA A 24 -12.91 0.84 0.19
N PRO A 25 -13.64 1.62 1.01
CA PRO A 25 -13.90 1.30 2.41
C PRO A 25 -14.54 -0.07 2.67
N ASP A 26 -15.35 -0.55 1.71
CA ASP A 26 -16.00 -1.85 1.67
C ASP A 26 -15.39 -2.81 0.64
N GLY A 27 -14.23 -2.44 0.09
CA GLY A 27 -13.51 -3.20 -0.91
C GLY A 27 -12.78 -4.43 -0.34
N PRO A 28 -12.08 -5.17 -1.22
CA PRO A 28 -11.42 -6.42 -0.88
C PRO A 28 -10.41 -6.35 0.28
N LEU A 29 -9.84 -5.16 0.52
CA LEU A 29 -8.84 -4.95 1.57
C LEU A 29 -9.44 -4.73 2.97
N ARG A 30 -10.75 -4.55 3.09
CA ARG A 30 -11.41 -4.13 4.34
C ARG A 30 -11.10 -5.05 5.52
N GLN A 31 -11.16 -6.36 5.31
CA GLN A 31 -11.02 -7.31 6.43
C GLN A 31 -9.61 -7.24 7.03
N ILE A 32 -8.58 -7.34 6.20
CA ILE A 32 -7.18 -7.29 6.64
C ILE A 32 -6.85 -5.92 7.22
N ALA A 33 -7.37 -4.84 6.62
CA ALA A 33 -7.17 -3.49 7.16
C ALA A 33 -7.73 -3.36 8.59
N ALA A 34 -8.89 -3.98 8.87
CA ALA A 34 -9.48 -3.98 10.20
C ALA A 34 -8.63 -4.75 11.23
N GLU A 35 -7.98 -5.84 10.83
CA GLU A 35 -7.04 -6.61 11.69
C GLU A 35 -5.86 -5.74 12.14
N HIS A 36 -5.40 -4.83 11.27
CA HIS A 36 -4.35 -3.84 11.56
C HIS A 36 -4.87 -2.53 12.20
N ARG A 37 -6.18 -2.39 12.43
CA ARG A 37 -6.82 -1.11 12.83
C ARG A 37 -6.46 0.05 11.89
N ALA A 38 -6.34 -0.26 10.60
CA ALA A 38 -5.94 0.64 9.54
C ALA A 38 -7.07 0.83 8.51
N THR A 39 -6.93 1.85 7.66
CA THR A 39 -7.78 2.02 6.48
C THR A 39 -7.29 1.13 5.31
N PRO A 40 -8.17 0.78 4.35
CA PRO A 40 -7.75 0.09 3.13
C PRO A 40 -6.61 0.79 2.38
N SER A 41 -6.63 2.12 2.33
CA SER A 41 -5.56 2.93 1.72
C SER A 41 -4.23 2.78 2.46
N GLN A 42 -4.25 2.75 3.80
CA GLN A 42 -3.04 2.51 4.58
C GLN A 42 -2.47 1.12 4.32
N LEU A 43 -3.32 0.10 4.27
CA LEU A 43 -2.89 -1.27 3.97
C LEU A 43 -2.26 -1.39 2.58
N ALA A 44 -2.84 -0.73 1.57
CA ALA A 44 -2.29 -0.69 0.22
C ALA A 44 -0.92 0.02 0.17
N LEU A 45 -0.75 1.12 0.89
CA LEU A 45 0.55 1.80 1.02
C LEU A 45 1.58 0.91 1.74
N ALA A 46 1.19 0.24 2.82
CA ALA A 46 2.06 -0.68 3.56
C ALA A 46 2.56 -1.83 2.66
N TRP A 47 1.67 -2.38 1.82
CA TRP A 47 2.05 -3.40 0.84
C TRP A 47 3.10 -2.90 -0.16
N LEU A 48 2.91 -1.69 -0.70
CA LEU A 48 3.88 -1.07 -1.62
C LEU A 48 5.24 -0.89 -0.93
N LEU A 49 5.25 -0.35 0.29
CA LEU A 49 6.47 -0.13 1.07
C LEU A 49 7.19 -1.46 1.36
N LYS A 50 6.46 -2.54 1.68
CA LYS A 50 7.04 -3.86 1.90
C LYS A 50 7.65 -4.48 0.63
N ARG A 51 7.13 -4.17 -0.56
CA ARG A 51 7.57 -4.79 -1.84
C ARG A 51 9.06 -4.61 -2.12
N SER A 52 9.66 -3.50 -1.67
CA SER A 52 11.08 -3.21 -1.84
C SER A 52 11.50 -1.97 -1.05
N PRO A 53 12.72 -1.94 -0.49
CA PRO A 53 13.29 -0.73 0.14
C PRO A 53 13.52 0.42 -0.85
N ALA A 54 13.46 0.17 -2.17
CA ALA A 54 13.52 1.20 -3.19
C ALA A 54 12.15 1.85 -3.48
N MET A 55 11.04 1.36 -2.91
CA MET A 55 9.71 1.90 -3.16
C MET A 55 9.50 3.24 -2.42
N LEU A 56 9.10 4.28 -3.16
CA LEU A 56 8.82 5.62 -2.66
C LEU A 56 7.43 6.08 -3.13
N PRO A 57 6.33 5.55 -2.54
CA PRO A 57 4.99 5.91 -2.94
C PRO A 57 4.69 7.37 -2.58
N ILE A 58 4.02 8.09 -3.48
CA ILE A 58 3.62 9.50 -3.31
C ILE A 58 2.08 9.63 -3.29
N PRO A 59 1.41 9.19 -2.22
CA PRO A 59 -0.03 9.29 -2.13
C PRO A 59 -0.47 10.76 -2.12
N GLY A 60 -1.43 11.10 -2.97
CA GLY A 60 -2.02 12.43 -3.01
C GLY A 60 -2.92 12.67 -1.80
N THR A 61 -2.89 13.89 -1.27
CA THR A 61 -3.80 14.35 -0.21
C THR A 61 -4.02 15.86 -0.33
N SER A 62 -5.19 16.34 0.10
CA SER A 62 -5.52 17.76 0.23
C SER A 62 -5.87 18.15 1.67
N SER A 63 -5.69 17.24 2.64
CA SER A 63 -6.02 17.46 4.06
C SER A 63 -4.93 16.92 4.97
N VAL A 64 -4.79 17.53 6.16
CA VAL A 64 -3.84 17.08 7.18
C VAL A 64 -4.23 15.69 7.71
N ALA A 65 -5.52 15.43 7.91
CA ALA A 65 -5.98 14.12 8.36
C ALA A 65 -5.56 12.97 7.42
N HIS A 66 -5.76 13.13 6.11
CA HIS A 66 -5.30 12.13 5.14
C HIS A 66 -3.76 12.07 5.04
N LEU A 67 -3.05 13.18 5.28
CA LEU A 67 -1.59 13.15 5.38
C LEU A 67 -1.15 12.26 6.56
N GLU A 68 -1.75 12.44 7.73
CA GLU A 68 -1.48 11.64 8.93
C GLU A 68 -1.79 10.16 8.69
N GLU A 69 -2.93 9.85 8.06
CA GLU A 69 -3.27 8.49 7.64
C GLU A 69 -2.22 7.89 6.70
N ASN A 70 -1.83 8.62 5.64
CA ASN A 70 -0.82 8.18 4.67
C ASN A 70 0.54 7.89 5.33
N VAL A 71 0.97 8.72 6.28
CA VAL A 71 2.23 8.54 6.99
C VAL A 71 2.16 7.32 7.91
N ALA A 72 1.07 7.13 8.65
CA ALA A 72 0.88 6.01 9.56
C ALA A 72 0.90 4.64 8.84
N ALA A 73 0.66 4.59 7.52
CA ALA A 73 0.80 3.38 6.74
C ALA A 73 2.21 2.75 6.80
N ALA A 74 3.26 3.57 7.01
CA ALA A 74 4.63 3.09 7.13
C ALA A 74 4.91 2.32 8.43
N GLU A 75 4.02 2.42 9.41
CA GLU A 75 4.11 1.72 10.70
C GLU A 75 3.40 0.36 10.69
N ILE A 76 2.72 0.01 9.60
CA ILE A 76 2.02 -1.26 9.45
C ILE A 76 3.02 -2.34 9.01
N GLU A 77 3.24 -3.32 9.88
CA GLU A 77 4.05 -4.49 9.59
C GLU A 77 3.17 -5.62 9.06
N LEU A 78 3.25 -5.88 7.76
CA LEU A 78 2.61 -7.02 7.13
C LEU A 78 3.47 -8.28 7.33
N SER A 79 2.84 -9.39 7.68
CA SER A 79 3.41 -10.74 7.56
C SER A 79 3.64 -11.11 6.09
N ASP A 80 4.41 -12.18 5.85
CA ASP A 80 4.65 -12.66 4.49
C ASP A 80 3.36 -13.24 3.87
N ASP A 81 2.55 -13.93 4.68
CA ASP A 81 1.25 -14.46 4.25
C ASP A 81 0.29 -13.34 3.84
N GLU A 82 0.23 -12.24 4.61
CA GLU A 82 -0.57 -11.07 4.24
C GLU A 82 -0.06 -10.39 2.98
N PHE A 83 1.27 -10.30 2.83
CA PHE A 83 1.88 -9.71 1.64
C PHE A 83 1.51 -10.48 0.36
N GLU A 84 1.60 -11.81 0.39
CA GLU A 84 1.22 -12.68 -0.73
C GLU A 84 -0.29 -12.67 -0.98
N LEU A 85 -1.11 -12.69 0.08
CA LEU A 85 -2.56 -12.60 -0.04
C LEU A 85 -3.00 -11.29 -0.72
N LEU A 86 -2.43 -10.16 -0.29
CA LEU A 86 -2.71 -8.85 -0.86
C LEU A 86 -2.27 -8.75 -2.32
N ALA A 87 -1.14 -9.37 -2.69
CA ALA A 87 -0.70 -9.47 -4.07
C ALA A 87 -1.72 -10.23 -4.94
N ALA A 88 -2.18 -11.39 -4.45
CA ALA A 88 -3.19 -12.20 -5.14
C ALA A 88 -4.54 -11.48 -5.29
N ILE A 89 -4.96 -10.70 -4.28
CA ILE A 89 -6.15 -9.84 -4.37
C ILE A 89 -5.95 -8.78 -5.47
N GLY A 90 -4.79 -8.13 -5.51
CA GLY A 90 -4.47 -7.11 -6.53
C GLY A 90 -4.56 -7.65 -7.95
N GLU A 91 -4.04 -8.86 -8.22
CA GLU A 91 -4.10 -9.50 -9.54
C GLU A 91 -5.52 -9.83 -10.00
N GLN A 92 -6.42 -10.20 -9.08
CA GLN A 92 -7.82 -10.53 -9.39
C GLN A 92 -8.68 -9.29 -9.71
N ASN A 93 -8.18 -8.10 -9.35
CA ASN A 93 -8.90 -6.83 -9.46
C ASN A 93 -8.23 -5.84 -10.44
N ALA A 94 -7.23 -6.29 -11.21
CA ALA A 94 -6.52 -5.53 -12.25
C ALA A 94 -7.11 -5.79 -13.65
#